data_AF-A0A7V4DXY0-F1
#
_entry.id   AF-A0A7V4DXY0-F1
#
_cell.length_a   1.000
_cell.length_b   1.000
_cell.length_c   1.000
_cell.angle_alpha   90.00
_cell.angle_beta   90.00
_cell.angle_gamma   90.00
#
_symmetry.space_group_name_H-M   'P 1'
#
loop_
_entity.id
_entity.type
_entity.pdbx_description
1 polymer ?
#
loop_
_entity_poly.entity_id
_entity_poly.type
_entity_poly.pdbx_seq_one_letter_code
_entity_poly.pdbx_strand_id
1 'polypeptide(L)'
;MRRIKRYLSFIFIFLLLISIVGAQTQSQPQRRAFMSQEVQYLTRLIRDLRELDKDKKVTITKSQAQKLILILQELGKVSELPKKEADKFINRIEGVLTDAQLTYLDKLQIERQKRLEEMRQRMSQQQSSAQQPQFNPQWRNQQNFQISEKERQEFQKFMDAWSKGKPLNPFYHLSIYKKQLNDLIDYLKKK
;
A
#
# COMPACT_ATOMS: atom_id res chain seq x y z
N MET A 1 9.82 51.93 -60.40
CA MET A 1 9.56 50.60 -59.77
C MET A 1 10.53 50.36 -58.61
N ARG A 2 10.23 50.86 -57.40
CA ARG A 2 11.18 50.87 -56.26
C ARG A 2 10.47 50.72 -54.90
N ARG A 3 9.59 49.75 -54.68
CA ARG A 3 8.99 49.50 -53.34
C ARG A 3 8.61 48.05 -53.03
N ILE A 4 9.36 47.04 -53.51
CA ILE A 4 9.01 45.61 -53.24
C ILE A 4 10.13 44.81 -52.56
N LYS A 5 11.35 45.36 -52.40
CA LYS A 5 12.49 44.60 -51.84
C LYS A 5 12.83 44.90 -50.37
N ARG A 6 11.85 45.28 -49.54
CA ARG A 6 12.07 45.52 -48.08
C ARG A 6 11.26 44.64 -47.14
N TYR A 7 10.31 43.85 -47.65
CA TYR A 7 9.45 43.00 -46.80
C TYR A 7 9.87 41.52 -46.76
N LEU A 8 10.76 41.08 -47.64
CA LEU A 8 11.22 39.68 -47.66
C LEU A 8 12.31 39.35 -46.65
N SER A 9 12.97 40.34 -46.03
CA SER A 9 14.04 40.09 -45.06
C SER A 9 13.56 40.03 -43.60
N PHE A 10 12.30 40.36 -43.33
CA PHE A 10 11.73 40.31 -41.97
C PHE A 10 10.89 39.06 -41.70
N ILE A 11 10.56 38.26 -42.73
CA ILE A 11 9.77 37.02 -42.57
C ILE A 11 10.65 35.83 -42.14
N PHE A 12 11.97 35.90 -42.34
CA PHE A 12 12.88 34.79 -42.01
C PHE A 12 13.47 34.84 -40.59
N ILE A 13 13.26 35.92 -39.82
CA ILE A 13 13.74 36.06 -38.43
C ILE A 13 12.61 35.87 -37.39
N PHE A 14 11.37 35.63 -37.83
CA PHE A 14 10.25 35.37 -36.92
C PHE A 14 9.93 33.86 -36.76
N LEU A 15 10.69 32.99 -37.43
CA LEU A 15 10.42 31.54 -37.50
C LEU A 15 11.48 30.69 -36.79
N LEU A 16 12.05 31.18 -35.68
CA LEU A 16 13.03 30.39 -34.90
C LEU A 16 12.98 30.65 -33.39
N LEU A 17 11.81 30.88 -32.81
CA LEU A 17 11.66 31.07 -31.36
C LEU A 17 10.35 30.50 -30.80
N ILE A 18 10.00 29.26 -31.18
CA ILE A 18 8.99 28.50 -30.42
C ILE A 18 9.53 27.08 -30.20
N SER A 19 10.61 27.01 -29.43
CA SER A 19 11.07 25.76 -28.84
C SER A 19 10.61 25.71 -27.39
N ILE A 20 9.86 24.66 -27.09
CA ILE A 20 9.76 24.01 -25.78
C ILE A 20 8.97 24.77 -24.70
N VAL A 21 7.66 24.59 -24.66
CA VAL A 21 6.94 24.39 -23.37
C VAL A 21 5.80 23.42 -23.61
N GLY A 22 6.04 22.15 -23.31
CA GLY A 22 5.04 21.10 -23.43
C GLY A 22 5.51 19.79 -22.79
N ALA A 23 6.34 19.87 -21.74
CA ALA A 23 6.48 18.75 -20.83
C ALA A 23 5.15 18.64 -20.08
N GLN A 24 4.21 17.89 -20.66
CA GLN A 24 3.13 17.29 -19.90
C GLN A 24 3.79 16.55 -18.76
N THR A 25 3.79 17.16 -17.58
CA THR A 25 3.97 16.46 -16.33
C THR A 25 2.84 15.44 -16.29
N GLN A 26 3.15 14.24 -16.78
CA GLN A 26 2.42 13.02 -16.53
C GLN A 26 2.48 12.85 -15.01
N SER A 27 1.58 13.53 -14.31
CA SER A 27 1.30 13.31 -12.91
C SER A 27 0.86 11.86 -12.87
N GLN A 28 1.79 10.97 -12.50
CA GLN A 28 1.46 9.59 -12.22
C GLN A 28 0.23 9.64 -11.33
N PRO A 29 -0.87 8.96 -11.69
CA PRO A 29 -2.07 8.98 -10.87
C PRO A 29 -1.64 8.43 -9.52
N GLN A 30 -1.49 9.33 -8.54
CA GLN A 30 -1.16 8.99 -7.18
C GLN A 30 -2.33 8.12 -6.73
N ARG A 31 -2.13 6.80 -6.74
CA ARG A 31 -3.17 5.83 -6.39
C ARG A 31 -3.66 6.22 -5.02
N ARG A 32 -4.81 6.90 -4.96
CA ARG A 32 -5.42 7.30 -3.70
C ARG A 32 -5.67 6.00 -2.96
N ALA A 33 -5.12 5.92 -1.76
CA ALA A 33 -5.37 4.78 -0.93
C ALA A 33 -6.86 4.75 -0.58
N PHE A 34 -7.47 3.57 -0.67
CA PHE A 34 -8.91 3.42 -0.58
C PHE A 34 -9.45 3.43 0.85
N MET A 35 -8.58 3.15 1.82
CA MET A 35 -8.84 3.28 3.26
C MET A 35 -8.03 4.44 3.83
N SER A 36 -8.36 4.85 5.06
CA SER A 36 -7.51 5.79 5.79
C SER A 36 -6.10 5.22 6.00
N GLN A 37 -5.12 6.10 6.27
CA GLN A 37 -3.73 5.69 6.49
C GLN A 37 -3.59 4.80 7.74
N GLU A 38 -4.44 5.04 8.74
CA GLU A 38 -4.46 4.35 10.02
C GLU A 38 -4.97 2.92 9.84
N VAL A 39 -6.07 2.72 9.08
CA VAL A 39 -6.54 1.37 8.75
C VAL A 39 -5.49 0.61 7.93
N GLN A 40 -4.81 1.28 7.00
CA GLN A 40 -3.70 0.68 6.26
C GLN A 40 -2.49 0.36 7.14
N TYR A 41 -2.19 1.18 8.13
CA TYR A 41 -1.14 0.91 9.09
C TYR A 41 -1.51 -0.29 9.97
N LEU A 42 -2.71 -0.31 10.54
CA LEU A 42 -3.20 -1.42 11.37
C LEU A 42 -3.20 -2.76 10.62
N THR A 43 -3.65 -2.78 9.36
CA THR A 43 -3.62 -3.99 8.53
C THR A 43 -2.21 -4.51 8.27
N ARG A 44 -1.22 -3.62 8.12
CA ARG A 44 0.19 -3.97 8.01
C ARG A 44 0.75 -4.45 9.34
N LEU A 45 0.51 -3.71 10.42
CA LEU A 45 0.96 -4.04 11.78
C LEU A 45 0.52 -5.47 12.14
N ILE A 46 -0.77 -5.79 12.00
CA ILE A 46 -1.31 -7.12 12.29
C ILE A 46 -0.64 -8.21 11.45
N ARG A 47 -0.44 -7.97 10.14
CA ARG A 47 0.26 -8.94 9.29
C ARG A 47 1.69 -9.20 9.77
N ASP A 48 2.39 -8.14 10.16
CA ASP A 48 3.81 -8.17 10.45
C ASP A 48 4.11 -8.60 11.91
N LEU A 49 3.13 -8.65 12.81
CA LEU A 49 3.29 -9.18 14.17
C LEU A 49 3.93 -10.58 14.21
N ARG A 50 3.61 -11.45 13.25
CA ARG A 50 4.18 -12.81 13.17
C ARG A 50 5.67 -12.81 12.82
N GLU A 51 6.17 -11.73 12.23
CA GLU A 51 7.58 -11.61 11.85
C GLU A 51 8.49 -11.44 13.07
N LEU A 52 7.97 -10.92 14.18
CA LEU A 52 8.69 -10.80 15.45
C LEU A 52 9.22 -12.15 15.96
N ASP A 53 8.49 -13.24 15.69
CA ASP A 53 8.88 -14.57 16.15
C ASP A 53 9.93 -15.26 15.29
N LYS A 54 10.36 -14.61 14.20
CA LYS A 54 11.50 -15.08 13.40
C LYS A 54 12.85 -14.74 14.05
N ASP A 55 12.88 -13.78 14.98
CA ASP A 55 14.08 -13.39 15.73
C ASP A 55 13.85 -13.60 17.22
N LYS A 56 14.68 -14.45 17.84
CA LYS A 56 14.61 -14.78 19.27
C LYS A 56 14.73 -13.56 20.18
N LYS A 57 15.37 -12.47 19.73
CA LYS A 57 15.57 -11.25 20.53
C LYS A 57 14.32 -10.39 20.66
N VAL A 58 13.38 -10.53 19.73
CA VAL A 58 12.15 -9.71 19.67
C VAL A 58 10.89 -10.58 19.65
N THR A 59 11.00 -11.88 19.96
CA THR A 59 9.87 -12.80 19.98
C THR A 59 8.76 -12.33 20.93
N ILE A 60 7.51 -12.54 20.51
CA ILE A 60 6.33 -12.26 21.32
C ILE A 60 6.32 -13.22 22.51
N THR A 61 6.27 -12.67 23.71
CA THR A 61 6.16 -13.45 24.95
C THR A 61 4.74 -13.99 25.16
N LYS A 62 4.58 -15.00 26.01
CA LYS A 62 3.26 -15.58 26.32
C LYS A 62 2.28 -14.54 26.90
N SER A 63 2.77 -13.65 27.77
CA SER A 63 1.94 -12.59 28.37
C SER A 63 1.51 -11.54 27.34
N GLN A 64 2.40 -11.17 26.42
CA GLN A 64 2.07 -10.30 25.28
C GLN A 64 1.03 -10.96 24.37
N ALA A 65 1.21 -12.24 24.05
CA ALA A 65 0.28 -13.00 23.22
C ALA A 65 -1.15 -12.99 23.79
N GLN A 66 -1.31 -13.21 25.10
CA GLN A 66 -2.62 -13.14 25.75
C GLN A 66 -3.29 -11.77 25.60
N LYS A 67 -2.54 -10.68 25.82
CA LYS A 67 -3.07 -9.31 25.66
C LYS A 67 -3.43 -9.02 24.19
N LEU A 68 -2.56 -9.40 23.26
CA LEU A 68 -2.79 -9.23 21.82
C LEU A 68 -4.04 -9.99 21.37
N ILE A 69 -4.24 -11.24 21.81
CA ILE A 69 -5.41 -12.04 21.46
C ILE A 69 -6.71 -11.30 21.81
N LEU A 70 -6.80 -10.72 23.01
CA LEU A 70 -8.00 -9.98 23.44
C LEU A 70 -8.28 -8.77 22.52
N ILE A 71 -7.23 -8.00 22.18
CA ILE A 71 -7.34 -6.83 21.30
C ILE A 71 -7.77 -7.25 19.89
N LEU A 72 -7.16 -8.31 19.34
CA LEU A 72 -7.44 -8.81 18.00
C LEU A 72 -8.85 -9.42 17.89
N GLN A 73 -9.32 -10.12 18.92
CA GLN A 73 -10.69 -10.63 18.98
C GLN A 73 -11.73 -9.52 19.02
N GLU A 74 -11.46 -8.43 19.74
CA GLU A 74 -12.32 -7.25 19.76
C GLU A 74 -12.37 -6.61 18.38
N LEU A 75 -11.22 -6.37 17.75
CA LEU A 75 -11.13 -5.83 16.39
C LEU A 75 -11.94 -6.65 15.37
N GLY A 76 -11.91 -7.98 15.47
CA GLY A 76 -12.66 -8.87 14.57
C GLY A 76 -14.19 -8.80 14.73
N LYS A 77 -14.70 -8.19 15.80
CA LYS A 77 -16.14 -8.05 16.08
C LYS A 77 -16.71 -6.70 15.66
N VAL A 78 -15.87 -5.69 15.45
CA VAL A 78 -16.33 -4.34 15.07
C VAL A 78 -16.62 -4.30 13.57
N SER A 79 -17.81 -3.89 13.15
CA SER A 79 -18.17 -3.77 11.72
C SER A 79 -17.57 -2.52 11.06
N GLU A 80 -17.43 -1.43 11.79
CA GLU A 80 -16.89 -0.16 11.30
C GLU A 80 -15.56 0.16 11.96
N LEU A 81 -14.63 0.73 11.20
CA LEU A 81 -13.31 1.11 11.64
C LEU A 81 -12.96 2.50 11.11
N PRO A 82 -13.57 3.56 11.69
CA PRO A 82 -13.15 4.93 11.41
C PRO A 82 -11.71 5.16 11.90
N LYS A 83 -11.04 6.19 11.34
CA LYS A 83 -9.66 6.57 11.69
C LYS A 83 -9.39 6.54 13.21
N LYS A 84 -10.22 7.23 13.99
CA LYS A 84 -10.05 7.33 15.45
C LYS A 84 -10.10 5.98 16.16
N GLU A 85 -10.90 5.05 15.66
CA GLU A 85 -11.00 3.71 16.24
C GLU A 85 -9.81 2.84 15.81
N ALA A 86 -9.37 2.97 14.56
CA ALA A 86 -8.13 2.34 14.11
C ALA A 86 -6.93 2.78 14.96
N ASP A 87 -6.80 4.08 15.24
CA ASP A 87 -5.74 4.64 16.10
C ASP A 87 -5.77 4.04 17.52
N LYS A 88 -6.95 3.82 18.10
CA LYS A 88 -7.06 3.15 19.40
C LYS A 88 -6.55 1.71 19.35
N PHE A 89 -6.91 0.95 18.32
CA PHE A 89 -6.41 -0.42 18.15
C PHE A 89 -4.89 -0.45 17.94
N ILE A 90 -4.36 0.48 17.15
CA ILE A 90 -2.91 0.65 16.94
C ILE A 90 -2.22 0.88 18.29
N ASN A 91 -2.64 1.91 19.03
CA ASN A 91 -2.02 2.26 20.32
C ASN A 91 -2.10 1.12 21.34
N ARG A 92 -3.20 0.36 21.35
CA ARG A 92 -3.35 -0.80 22.24
C ARG A 92 -2.42 -1.95 21.84
N ILE A 93 -2.24 -2.21 20.54
CA ILE A 93 -1.31 -3.24 20.06
C ILE A 93 0.12 -2.82 20.36
N GLU A 94 0.51 -1.59 19.98
CA GLU A 94 1.86 -1.07 20.20
C GLU A 94 2.21 -0.97 21.69
N GLY A 95 1.26 -0.60 22.55
CA GLY A 95 1.44 -0.58 24.00
C GLY A 95 1.62 -1.95 24.65
N VAL A 96 1.40 -3.05 23.92
CA VAL A 96 1.77 -4.41 24.36
C VAL A 96 3.20 -4.78 23.94
N LEU A 97 3.70 -4.17 22.86
CA LEU A 97 5.02 -4.42 22.33
C LEU A 97 6.08 -3.62 23.08
N THR A 98 7.32 -4.09 23.01
CA THR A 98 8.50 -3.37 23.50
C THR A 98 9.06 -2.46 22.42
N ASP A 99 9.84 -1.45 22.80
CA ASP A 99 10.50 -0.55 21.85
C ASP A 99 11.39 -1.30 20.84
N ALA A 100 12.06 -2.37 21.28
CA ALA A 100 12.87 -3.22 20.41
C ALA A 100 12.03 -3.95 19.35
N GLN A 101 10.83 -4.43 19.73
CA GLN A 101 9.88 -5.05 18.81
C GLN A 101 9.32 -4.03 17.81
N LEU A 102 8.95 -2.84 18.28
CA LEU A 102 8.48 -1.75 17.41
C LEU A 102 9.56 -1.34 16.40
N THR A 103 10.79 -1.13 16.86
CA THR A 103 11.94 -0.81 16.01
C THR A 103 12.18 -1.89 14.95
N TYR A 104 12.03 -3.17 15.32
CA TYR A 104 12.16 -4.28 14.38
C TYR A 104 11.07 -4.24 13.30
N LEU A 105 9.82 -3.99 13.68
CA LEU A 105 8.71 -3.88 12.72
C LEU A 105 8.89 -2.70 11.76
N ASP A 106 9.35 -1.55 12.26
CA ASP A 106 9.63 -0.38 11.42
C ASP A 106 10.75 -0.67 10.41
N LYS A 107 11.82 -1.36 10.86
CA LYS A 107 12.89 -1.80 9.97
C LYS A 107 12.37 -2.70 8.84
N LEU A 108 11.46 -3.64 9.14
CA LEU A 108 10.83 -4.48 8.11
C LEU A 108 10.05 -3.66 7.07
N GLN A 109 9.42 -2.55 7.48
CA GLN A 109 8.71 -1.67 6.55
C GLN A 109 9.69 -0.95 5.63
N ILE A 110 10.77 -0.39 6.18
CA ILE A 110 11.82 0.30 5.43
C ILE A 110 12.46 -0.66 4.41
N GLU A 111 12.81 -1.87 4.83
CA GLU A 111 13.40 -2.88 3.93
C GLU A 111 12.44 -3.26 2.80
N ARG A 112 11.14 -3.37 3.08
CA ARG A 112 10.15 -3.69 2.05
C ARG A 112 9.98 -2.55 1.05
N GLN A 113 10.01 -1.29 1.51
CA GLN A 113 9.99 -0.12 0.65
C GLN A 113 11.22 -0.08 -0.27
N LYS A 114 12.41 -0.28 0.31
CA LYS A 114 13.66 -0.35 -0.45
C LYS A 114 13.63 -1.44 -1.53
N ARG A 115 13.17 -2.66 -1.19
CA ARG A 115 13.02 -3.75 -2.19
C ARG A 115 12.06 -3.39 -3.32
N LEU A 116 10.98 -2.66 -3.03
CA LEU A 116 10.02 -2.23 -4.04
C LEU A 116 10.59 -1.15 -4.96
N GLU A 117 11.38 -0.22 -4.41
CA GLU A 117 12.09 0.81 -5.17
C GLU A 117 13.15 0.21 -6.09
N GLU A 118 13.98 -0.69 -5.57
CA GLU A 118 14.98 -1.43 -6.37
C GLU A 118 14.33 -2.20 -7.53
N MET A 119 13.17 -2.84 -7.28
CA MET A 119 12.41 -3.53 -8.31
C MET A 119 11.90 -2.57 -9.41
N ARG A 120 11.37 -1.41 -9.03
CA ARG A 120 10.92 -0.39 -9.99
C ARG A 120 12.08 0.14 -10.83
N GLN A 121 13.24 0.40 -10.21
CA GLN A 121 14.44 0.86 -10.91
C GLN A 121 14.94 -0.17 -11.92
N ARG A 122 14.91 -1.47 -11.58
CA ARG A 122 15.26 -2.56 -12.51
C ARG A 122 14.29 -2.62 -13.69
N MET A 123 12.99 -2.49 -13.44
CA MET A 123 12.00 -2.51 -14.53
C MET A 123 12.08 -1.27 -15.43
N SER A 124 12.38 -0.08 -14.90
CA SER A 124 12.54 1.13 -15.72
C SER A 124 13.78 1.08 -16.61
N GLN A 125 14.86 0.40 -16.18
CA GLN A 125 16.07 0.22 -17.00
C GLN A 125 15.86 -0.76 -18.17
N GLN A 126 14.95 -1.72 -18.00
CA GLN A 126 14.64 -2.76 -19.00
C GLN A 126 13.61 -2.32 -20.06
N GLN A 127 13.01 -1.14 -19.90
CA GLN A 127 11.95 -0.61 -20.78
C GLN A 127 12.49 0.24 -21.96
N SER A 128 13.82 0.31 -22.10
CA SER A 128 14.54 1.05 -23.16
C SER A 128 14.56 0.33 -24.52
N SER A 129 14.07 -0.91 -24.61
CA SER A 129 13.86 -1.63 -25.88
C SER A 129 12.38 -1.60 -26.25
N ALA A 130 12.09 -0.97 -27.39
CA ALA A 130 10.75 -0.70 -27.89
C ALA A 130 9.86 -1.95 -28.03
N GLN A 131 8.98 -2.15 -27.06
CA GLN A 131 7.69 -2.80 -27.23
C GLN A 131 6.80 -2.38 -26.07
N GLN A 132 5.59 -1.93 -26.39
CA GLN A 132 4.59 -1.48 -25.41
C GLN A 132 4.54 -2.48 -24.25
N PRO A 133 4.64 -2.03 -22.99
CA PRO A 133 4.43 -2.91 -21.87
C PRO A 133 2.95 -3.27 -21.85
N GLN A 134 2.60 -4.40 -22.47
CA GLN A 134 1.48 -5.22 -22.02
C GLN A 134 1.72 -5.39 -20.52
N PHE A 135 0.87 -4.76 -19.71
CA PHE A 135 0.83 -4.95 -18.27
C PHE A 135 0.61 -6.45 -18.04
N ASN A 136 1.70 -7.19 -17.92
CA ASN A 136 1.69 -8.62 -17.72
C ASN A 136 1.74 -8.82 -16.20
N PRO A 137 0.65 -9.21 -15.52
CA PRO A 137 0.62 -9.41 -14.07
C PRO A 137 1.38 -10.69 -13.64
N GLN A 138 2.43 -11.05 -14.36
CA GLN A 138 3.19 -12.29 -14.21
C GLN A 138 4.09 -12.29 -12.95
N TRP A 139 4.29 -11.14 -12.30
CA TRP A 139 4.97 -11.05 -11.00
C TRP A 139 4.03 -11.24 -9.79
N ARG A 140 2.75 -11.57 -10.03
CA ARG A 140 1.84 -12.09 -9.00
C ARG A 140 2.06 -13.59 -8.72
N ASN A 141 3.19 -14.15 -9.15
CA ASN A 141 3.53 -15.56 -9.04
C ASN A 141 4.65 -15.84 -8.02
N GLN A 142 4.58 -15.22 -6.84
CA GLN A 142 5.37 -15.69 -5.70
C GLN A 142 4.67 -15.60 -4.34
N GLN A 143 3.34 -15.59 -4.35
CA GLN A 143 2.47 -16.10 -3.28
C GLN A 143 1.07 -16.21 -3.87
N ASN A 144 0.54 -17.42 -3.86
CA ASN A 144 -0.68 -17.87 -4.52
C ASN A 144 -1.93 -17.09 -4.03
N PHE A 145 -2.11 -15.84 -4.46
CA PHE A 145 -3.36 -15.11 -4.32
C PHE A 145 -4.19 -15.31 -5.58
N GLN A 146 -4.65 -16.54 -5.80
CA GLN A 146 -5.87 -16.75 -6.57
C GLN A 146 -7.03 -16.22 -5.72
N ILE A 147 -7.16 -14.89 -5.69
CA ILE A 147 -8.32 -14.23 -5.10
C ILE A 147 -9.52 -14.75 -5.90
N SER A 148 -10.36 -15.52 -5.20
CA SER A 148 -11.57 -16.09 -5.76
C SER A 148 -12.48 -14.99 -6.30
N GLU A 149 -13.34 -15.32 -7.26
CA GLU A 149 -14.28 -14.33 -7.80
C GLU A 149 -15.15 -13.73 -6.69
N LYS A 150 -15.50 -14.53 -5.68
CA LYS A 150 -16.19 -14.08 -4.48
C LYS A 150 -15.40 -13.02 -3.70
N GLU A 151 -14.12 -13.27 -3.40
CA GLU A 151 -13.27 -12.30 -2.69
C GLU A 151 -13.06 -11.01 -3.49
N ARG A 152 -13.00 -11.09 -4.83
CA ARG A 152 -12.97 -9.90 -5.69
C ARG A 152 -14.23 -9.07 -5.56
N GLN A 153 -15.40 -9.72 -5.56
CA GLN A 153 -16.68 -9.04 -5.37
C GLN A 153 -16.82 -8.44 -3.98
N GLU A 154 -16.38 -9.15 -2.93
CA GLU A 154 -16.32 -8.63 -1.55
C GLU A 154 -15.46 -7.36 -1.50
N PHE A 155 -14.27 -7.42 -2.09
CA PHE A 155 -13.36 -6.27 -2.15
C PHE A 155 -13.98 -5.11 -2.93
N GLN A 156 -14.59 -5.36 -4.10
CA GLN A 156 -15.22 -4.31 -4.90
C GLN A 156 -16.36 -3.61 -4.14
N LYS A 157 -17.23 -4.38 -3.46
CA LYS A 157 -18.31 -3.82 -2.62
C LYS A 157 -17.76 -3.02 -1.44
N PHE A 158 -16.70 -3.52 -0.81
CA PHE A 158 -16.03 -2.83 0.27
C PHE A 158 -15.44 -1.48 -0.18
N MET A 159 -14.78 -1.46 -1.34
CA MET A 159 -14.22 -0.24 -1.95
C MET A 159 -15.30 0.79 -2.28
N ASP A 160 -16.43 0.36 -2.84
CA ASP A 160 -17.57 1.23 -3.14
C ASP A 160 -18.21 1.81 -1.86
N ALA A 161 -18.27 1.03 -0.78
CA ALA A 161 -18.75 1.55 0.49
C ALA A 161 -17.78 2.60 1.08
N TRP A 162 -16.47 2.34 1.01
CA TRP A 162 -15.44 3.28 1.46
C TRP A 162 -15.42 4.58 0.66
N SER A 163 -15.60 4.51 -0.67
CA SER A 163 -15.69 5.72 -1.51
C SER A 163 -16.92 6.58 -1.18
N LYS A 164 -17.98 5.95 -0.66
CA LYS A 164 -19.20 6.62 -0.14
C LYS A 164 -19.07 7.08 1.31
N GLY A 165 -17.87 7.03 1.90
CA GLY A 165 -17.60 7.51 3.26
C GLY A 165 -18.01 6.54 4.37
N LYS A 166 -18.26 5.26 4.06
CA LYS A 166 -18.49 4.23 5.09
C LYS A 166 -17.15 3.59 5.48
N PRO A 167 -16.64 3.83 6.69
CA PRO A 167 -15.34 3.32 7.10
C PRO A 167 -15.45 1.85 7.52
N LEU A 168 -15.76 0.94 6.60
CA LEU A 168 -15.96 -0.47 6.92
C LEU A 168 -14.67 -1.11 7.45
N ASN A 169 -14.78 -1.95 8.48
CA ASN A 169 -13.65 -2.70 9.01
C ASN A 169 -13.23 -3.83 8.04
N PRO A 170 -11.99 -3.83 7.50
CA PRO A 170 -11.54 -4.90 6.61
C PRO A 170 -11.55 -6.27 7.30
N PHE A 171 -11.24 -6.35 8.60
CA PHE A 171 -11.19 -7.61 9.33
C PHE A 171 -12.56 -8.24 9.61
N TYR A 172 -13.62 -7.45 9.49
CA TYR A 172 -15.01 -7.92 9.62
C TYR A 172 -15.60 -8.30 8.26
N HIS A 173 -15.39 -7.44 7.26
CA HIS A 173 -16.09 -7.52 5.97
C HIS A 173 -15.36 -8.30 4.88
N LEU A 174 -14.04 -8.41 4.94
CA LEU A 174 -13.24 -9.06 3.91
C LEU A 174 -12.70 -10.39 4.42
N SER A 175 -13.10 -11.48 3.76
CA SER A 175 -12.72 -12.85 4.15
C SER A 175 -11.21 -13.05 4.24
N ILE A 176 -10.42 -12.47 3.34
CA ILE A 176 -8.95 -12.51 3.36
C ILE A 176 -8.35 -11.90 4.64
N TYR A 177 -8.83 -10.73 5.07
CA TYR A 177 -8.33 -10.06 6.27
C TYR A 177 -8.85 -10.75 7.54
N LYS A 178 -10.10 -11.23 7.51
CA LYS A 178 -10.67 -12.04 8.60
C LYS A 178 -9.87 -13.33 8.82
N LYS A 179 -9.51 -14.02 7.74
CA LYS A 179 -8.63 -15.19 7.80
C LYS A 179 -7.27 -14.84 8.36
N GLN A 180 -6.63 -13.77 7.88
CA GLN A 180 -5.34 -13.30 8.40
C GLN A 180 -5.39 -13.03 9.92
N LEU A 181 -6.46 -12.36 10.39
CA LEU A 181 -6.64 -12.07 11.80
C LEU A 181 -6.80 -13.34 12.64
N ASN A 182 -7.64 -14.27 12.19
CA ASN A 182 -7.87 -15.55 12.88
C ASN A 182 -6.61 -16.42 12.90
N ASP A 183 -5.90 -16.52 11.77
CA ASP A 183 -4.64 -17.26 11.69
C ASP A 183 -3.60 -16.71 12.67
N LEU A 184 -3.53 -15.38 12.83
CA LEU A 184 -2.66 -14.75 13.83
C LEU A 184 -3.11 -15.07 15.26
N ILE A 185 -4.41 -14.96 15.55
CA ILE A 185 -4.96 -15.30 16.87
C ILE A 185 -4.62 -16.76 17.23
N ASP A 186 -4.84 -17.69 16.31
CA ASP A 186 -4.57 -19.10 16.53
C ASP A 186 -3.08 -19.42 16.62
N TYR A 187 -2.23 -18.65 15.93
CA TYR A 187 -0.80 -18.69 16.11
C TYR A 187 -0.38 -18.23 17.52
N LEU A 188 -0.92 -17.11 17.99
CA LEU A 188 -0.62 -16.55 19.32
C LEU A 188 -1.12 -17.46 20.45
N LYS A 189 -2.23 -18.18 20.26
CA LYS A 189 -2.74 -19.16 21.25
C LYS A 189 -1.77 -20.30 21.54
N LYS A 190 -0.81 -20.56 20.64
CA LYS A 190 0.18 -21.66 20.78
C LYS A 190 1.43 -21.24 21.55
N LYS A 191 1.51 -19.99 22.02
CA LYS A 191 2.58 -19.46 22.89
C LYS A 191 2.40 -19.88 24.35
#